data_AF-A0A699ZUQ7-F1
#
_entry.id   AF-A0A699ZUQ7-F1
#
_cell.length_a   1.000
_cell.length_b   1.000
_cell.length_c   1.000
_cell.angle_alpha   90.00
_cell.angle_beta   90.00
_cell.angle_gamma   90.00
#
_symmetry.space_group_name_H-M   'P 1'
#
loop_
_entity.id
_entity.type
_entity.pdbx_description
1 polymer ?
#
loop_
_entity_poly.entity_id
_entity_poly.type
_entity_poly.pdbx_seq_one_letter_code
_entity_poly.pdbx_strand_id
1 'polypeptide(L)'
;MALERVEVVVGAGGAEFFGVRKNYTLRGTRFSLPKPKGGRAKNPILCEDELLARIKQRNQRPGRAVDAALNSFTPEFGSDTWHKAHAASQAALVTDKGAAYLLKGWKNNPNERKNVASNRRRK
;
A
#
# COMPACT_ATOMS: atom_id res chain seq x y z
N MET A 1 16.22 -6.86 10.12
CA MET A 1 15.16 -7.01 11.14
C MET A 1 13.83 -7.21 10.43
N ALA A 2 13.00 -8.14 10.88
CA ALA A 2 11.64 -8.34 10.35
C ALA A 2 10.66 -8.18 11.52
N LEU A 3 9.61 -7.37 11.32
CA LEU A 3 8.61 -7.07 12.36
C LEU A 3 7.41 -8.00 12.21
N GLU A 4 6.88 -8.47 13.34
CA GLU A 4 5.65 -9.25 13.41
C GLU A 4 4.62 -8.54 14.29
N ARG A 5 3.35 -8.67 13.91
CA ARG A 5 2.25 -8.20 14.73
C ARG A 5 2.02 -9.19 15.86
N VAL A 6 2.17 -8.73 17.09
CA VAL A 6 1.88 -9.48 18.31
C VAL A 6 0.77 -8.79 19.07
N GLU A 7 -0.15 -9.58 19.63
CA GLU A 7 -1.15 -9.07 20.57
C GLU A 7 -0.55 -9.06 21.97
N VAL A 8 -0.64 -7.92 22.65
CA VAL A 8 -0.15 -7.72 24.02
C VAL A 8 -1.35 -7.43 24.90
N VAL A 9 -1.52 -8.21 25.96
CA VAL A 9 -2.54 -7.99 26.98
C VAL A 9 -1.84 -7.69 28.29
N VAL A 10 -2.16 -6.56 28.91
CA VAL A 10 -1.61 -6.15 30.21
C VAL A 10 -2.66 -6.41 31.28
N GLY A 11 -2.35 -7.29 32.23
CA GLY A 11 -3.24 -7.65 33.34
C GLY A 11 -3.24 -6.62 34.49
N ALA A 12 -4.19 -6.75 35.41
CA ALA A 12 -4.38 -5.82 36.53
C ALA A 12 -3.17 -5.65 37.46
N GLY A 13 -2.26 -6.64 37.49
CA GLY A 13 -1.00 -6.58 38.24
C GLY A 13 0.21 -6.12 37.42
N GLY A 14 0.02 -5.60 36.21
CA GLY A 14 1.11 -5.20 35.31
C GLY A 14 1.81 -6.34 34.57
N ALA A 15 1.31 -7.57 34.70
CA ALA A 15 1.82 -8.72 33.93
C ALA A 15 1.42 -8.62 32.46
N GLU A 16 2.39 -8.79 31.56
CA GLU A 16 2.21 -8.76 30.11
C GLU A 16 2.07 -10.17 29.54
N PHE A 17 1.03 -10.39 28.73
CA PHE A 17 0.77 -11.64 28.04
C PHE A 17 0.88 -11.43 26.53
N PHE A 18 1.71 -12.24 25.87
CA PHE A 18 1.95 -12.16 24.45
C PHE A 18 1.26 -13.32 23.72
N GLY A 19 0.36 -12.99 22.80
CA GLY A 19 -0.25 -13.98 21.91
C GLY A 19 0.67 -14.30 20.73
N VAL A 20 1.36 -15.44 20.73
CA VAL A 20 2.17 -15.90 19.59
C VAL A 20 1.60 -17.20 19.02
N ARG A 21 1.16 -17.18 17.76
CA ARG A 21 0.49 -18.34 17.11
C ARG A 21 1.09 -18.77 15.76
N LYS A 22 2.13 -18.10 15.24
CA LYS A 22 2.54 -18.31 13.84
C LYS A 22 3.87 -19.03 13.69
N ASN A 23 3.91 -19.95 12.72
CA ASN A 23 5.13 -20.61 12.28
C ASN A 23 5.95 -19.70 11.36
N TYR A 24 7.21 -19.44 11.72
CA TYR A 24 8.14 -18.64 10.92
C TYR A 24 8.46 -19.35 9.60
N THR A 25 8.06 -18.75 8.47
CA THR A 25 8.31 -19.32 7.13
C THR A 25 9.23 -18.39 6.34
N LEU A 26 10.38 -18.90 5.90
CA LEU A 26 11.37 -18.14 5.11
C LEU A 26 11.08 -18.11 3.60
N ARG A 27 9.96 -18.71 3.15
CA ARG A 27 9.62 -18.80 1.72
C ARG A 27 9.32 -17.41 1.15
N GLY A 28 9.90 -17.11 -0.01
CA GLY A 28 9.68 -15.87 -0.74
C GLY A 28 10.50 -14.67 -0.29
N THR A 29 11.41 -14.82 0.69
CA THR A 29 12.33 -13.76 1.12
C THR A 29 13.54 -13.62 0.19
N ARG A 30 14.06 -14.73 -0.36
CA ARG A 30 15.16 -14.75 -1.33
C ARG A 30 14.66 -14.87 -2.76
N PHE A 31 14.92 -13.86 -3.58
CA PHE A 31 14.61 -13.84 -5.01
C PHE A 31 15.57 -12.90 -5.74
N SER A 32 15.68 -13.03 -7.07
CA SER A 32 16.54 -12.16 -7.87
C SER A 32 15.96 -10.75 -8.00
N LEU A 33 16.77 -9.75 -7.67
CA LEU A 33 16.40 -8.34 -7.83
C LEU A 33 16.80 -7.83 -9.22
N PRO A 34 16.00 -6.94 -9.83
CA PRO A 34 16.39 -6.28 -11.06
C PRO A 34 17.61 -5.36 -10.83
N LYS A 35 18.39 -5.13 -11.88
CA LYS A 35 19.50 -4.17 -11.83
C LYS A 35 19.01 -2.79 -11.36
N PRO A 36 19.79 -2.07 -10.53
CA PRO A 36 19.43 -0.74 -10.09
C PRO A 36 19.34 0.20 -11.31
N LYS A 37 18.26 0.99 -11.37
CA LYS A 37 18.04 2.01 -12.40
C LYS A 37 17.87 3.38 -11.75
N GLY A 38 18.52 4.40 -12.31
CA GLY A 38 18.39 5.78 -11.86
C GLY A 38 17.13 6.50 -12.35
N GLY A 39 16.99 7.77 -12.00
CA GLY A 39 15.87 8.62 -12.42
C GLY A 39 14.53 8.25 -11.78
N ARG A 40 13.42 8.44 -12.51
CA ARG A 40 12.05 8.12 -12.04
C ARG A 40 11.70 6.63 -12.17
N ALA A 41 12.68 5.75 -12.03
CA ALA A 41 12.49 4.31 -12.13
C ALA A 41 11.75 3.75 -10.89
N LYS A 42 10.90 2.73 -11.12
CA LYS A 42 10.13 2.06 -10.05
C LYS A 42 10.90 0.86 -9.49
N ASN A 43 12.01 1.11 -8.81
CA ASN A 43 12.82 0.04 -8.19
C ASN A 43 12.03 -0.65 -7.05
N PRO A 44 12.36 -1.89 -6.66
CA PRO A 44 11.90 -2.46 -5.40
C PRO A 44 12.21 -1.52 -4.23
N ILE A 45 11.41 -1.57 -3.17
CA ILE A 45 11.64 -0.78 -1.95
C ILE A 45 12.40 -1.69 -0.98
N LEU A 46 13.59 -1.28 -0.58
CA LEU A 46 14.44 -2.04 0.35
C LEU A 46 14.59 -1.35 1.70
N CYS A 47 14.57 -0.01 1.70
CA CYS A 47 14.72 0.82 2.90
C CYS A 47 13.50 1.72 3.13
N GLU A 48 13.33 2.21 4.35
CA GLU A 48 12.16 3.00 4.78
C GLU A 48 12.13 4.40 4.15
N ASP A 49 13.30 5.01 4.01
CA ASP A 49 13.57 6.29 3.38
C ASP A 49 13.14 6.31 1.90
N GLU A 50 13.32 5.21 1.16
CA GLU A 50 12.84 5.08 -0.22
C GLU A 50 11.30 5.13 -0.31
N LEU A 51 10.60 4.53 0.66
CA LEU A 51 9.14 4.56 0.74
C LEU A 51 8.66 5.98 1.03
N LEU A 52 9.26 6.64 2.03
CA LEU A 52 8.91 8.01 2.42
C LEU A 52 9.14 9.00 1.28
N ALA A 53 10.24 8.88 0.54
CA ALA A 53 10.54 9.71 -0.62
C ALA A 53 9.47 9.56 -1.71
N ARG A 54 9.02 8.33 -2.01
CA ARG A 54 7.97 8.07 -3.02
C ARG A 54 6.61 8.62 -2.61
N ILE A 55 6.28 8.54 -1.32
CA ILE A 55 5.03 9.11 -0.80
C ILE A 55 5.07 10.64 -0.94
N LYS A 56 6.16 11.30 -0.55
CA LYS A 56 6.31 12.76 -0.67
C LYS A 56 6.18 13.24 -2.12
N GLN A 57 6.87 12.60 -3.07
CA GLN A 57 6.79 12.94 -4.49
C GLN A 57 5.38 12.80 -5.09
N ARG A 58 4.59 11.85 -4.58
CA ARG A 58 3.19 11.67 -5.00
C ARG A 58 2.28 12.71 -4.36
N ASN A 59 2.55 13.09 -3.12
CA ASN A 59 1.74 14.04 -2.36
C ASN A 59 1.86 15.47 -2.89
N GLN A 60 2.99 15.83 -3.51
CA GLN A 60 3.24 17.14 -4.12
C GLN A 60 2.60 17.32 -5.50
N ARG A 61 1.79 16.37 -5.99
CA ARG A 61 1.13 16.48 -7.30
C ARG A 61 -0.09 17.41 -7.21
N PRO A 62 -0.24 18.40 -8.10
CA PRO A 62 -1.23 19.47 -7.99
C PRO A 62 -2.71 19.04 -8.07
N GLY A 63 -3.02 17.78 -8.43
CA GLY A 63 -4.39 17.26 -8.48
C GLY A 63 -4.94 16.74 -7.14
N ARG A 64 -4.12 16.65 -6.08
CA ARG A 64 -4.54 16.02 -4.81
C ARG A 64 -5.54 16.86 -4.00
N ALA A 65 -5.44 18.18 -4.05
CA ALA A 65 -6.37 19.07 -3.36
C ALA A 65 -7.79 19.00 -3.95
N VAL A 66 -7.88 18.70 -5.25
CA VAL A 66 -9.15 18.56 -5.98
C VAL A 66 -9.85 17.24 -5.63
N ASP A 67 -9.09 16.14 -5.53
CA ASP A 67 -9.63 14.83 -5.15
C ASP A 67 -10.04 14.76 -3.66
N ALA A 68 -9.25 15.38 -2.77
CA ALA A 68 -9.54 15.39 -1.33
C ALA A 68 -10.78 16.21 -0.95
N ALA A 69 -11.18 17.16 -1.80
CA ALA A 69 -12.41 17.95 -1.64
C ALA A 69 -13.66 17.18 -2.07
N LEU A 70 -13.51 16.02 -2.72
CA LEU A 70 -14.60 15.27 -3.33
C LEU A 70 -15.16 14.21 -2.36
N ASN A 71 -15.64 14.66 -1.21
CA ASN A 71 -16.36 13.80 -0.28
C ASN A 71 -17.81 13.65 -0.73
N SER A 72 -18.23 12.44 -1.07
CA SER A 72 -19.62 12.14 -1.47
C SER A 72 -20.68 12.42 -0.39
N PHE A 73 -20.25 12.76 0.83
CA PHE A 73 -21.10 13.15 1.95
C PHE A 73 -21.10 14.67 2.21
N THR A 74 -20.48 15.49 1.36
CA THR A 74 -20.67 16.94 1.46
C THR A 74 -22.08 17.32 0.98
N PRO A 75 -22.71 18.33 1.60
CA PRO A 75 -24.06 18.77 1.22
C PRO A 75 -24.17 19.34 -0.20
N GLU A 76 -23.04 19.56 -0.88
CA GLU A 76 -22.98 20.00 -2.28
C GLU A 76 -23.17 18.85 -3.29
N PHE A 77 -23.07 17.58 -2.86
CA PHE A 77 -23.33 16.40 -3.69
C PHE A 77 -24.79 15.94 -3.56
N GLY A 78 -25.61 16.27 -4.57
CA GLY A 78 -27.00 15.82 -4.72
C GLY A 78 -27.21 14.75 -5.81
N SER A 79 -28.46 14.37 -6.04
CA SER A 79 -28.88 13.35 -7.02
C SER A 79 -28.34 13.56 -8.44
N ASP A 80 -28.09 14.80 -8.86
CA ASP A 80 -27.67 15.14 -10.23
C ASP A 80 -26.15 15.12 -10.42
N THR A 81 -25.40 14.99 -9.32
CA THR A 81 -23.92 15.05 -9.30
C THR A 81 -23.26 13.69 -9.08
N TRP A 82 -24.06 12.62 -8.96
CA TRP A 82 -23.59 11.26 -8.68
C TRP A 82 -22.59 10.72 -9.73
N HIS A 83 -22.75 11.11 -11.00
CA HIS A 83 -21.82 10.75 -12.08
C HIS A 83 -20.48 11.48 -12.00
N LYS A 84 -20.45 12.69 -11.42
CA LYS A 84 -19.20 13.45 -11.22
C LYS A 84 -18.36 12.81 -10.13
N ALA A 85 -19.00 12.20 -9.12
CA ALA A 85 -18.33 11.37 -8.12
C ALA A 85 -17.68 10.12 -8.74
N HIS A 86 -18.23 9.52 -9.81
CA HIS A 86 -17.67 8.31 -10.42
C HIS A 86 -16.43 8.56 -11.29
N ALA A 87 -16.37 9.67 -12.03
CA ALA A 87 -15.20 10.05 -12.83
C ALA A 87 -14.03 10.49 -11.93
N ALA A 88 -14.35 11.20 -10.85
CA ALA A 88 -13.39 11.51 -9.80
C ALA A 88 -13.04 10.26 -8.96
N SER A 89 -13.97 9.32 -8.70
CA SER A 89 -13.71 8.17 -7.81
C SER A 89 -12.74 7.15 -8.38
N GLN A 90 -12.65 6.95 -9.70
CA GLN A 90 -11.62 6.07 -10.25
C GLN A 90 -10.21 6.67 -10.14
N ALA A 91 -10.08 7.98 -10.34
CA ALA A 91 -8.83 8.71 -10.10
C ALA A 91 -8.52 8.78 -8.58
N ALA A 92 -9.53 9.05 -7.76
CA ALA A 92 -9.49 9.10 -6.30
C ALA A 92 -9.16 7.72 -5.68
N LEU A 93 -9.72 6.62 -6.18
CA LEU A 93 -9.39 5.25 -5.75
C LEU A 93 -7.94 4.86 -6.06
N VAL A 94 -7.34 5.49 -7.08
CA VAL A 94 -5.91 5.35 -7.38
C VAL A 94 -5.09 6.26 -6.47
N THR A 95 -5.59 7.43 -6.03
CA THR A 95 -4.91 8.41 -5.16
C THR A 95 -5.05 8.15 -3.64
N ASP A 96 -6.20 7.66 -3.14
CA ASP A 96 -6.50 7.34 -1.73
C ASP A 96 -5.81 6.10 -1.22
N LYS A 97 -5.48 5.16 -2.11
CA LYS A 97 -4.75 3.95 -1.70
C LYS A 97 -3.33 4.26 -1.21
N GLY A 98 -2.86 5.51 -1.26
CA GLY A 98 -1.67 5.99 -0.54
C GLY A 98 -0.48 5.03 -0.55
N ALA A 99 0.11 4.78 0.62
CA ALA A 99 1.15 3.78 0.81
C ALA A 99 0.66 2.34 0.48
N ALA A 100 -0.59 2.00 0.76
CA ALA A 100 -1.16 0.69 0.46
C ALA A 100 -1.13 0.34 -1.05
N TYR A 101 -1.19 1.32 -1.94
CA TYR A 101 -1.03 1.15 -3.38
C TYR A 101 0.42 0.85 -3.79
N LEU A 102 1.39 1.41 -3.07
CA LEU A 102 2.81 1.13 -3.26
C LEU A 102 3.14 -0.30 -2.80
N LEU A 103 2.43 -0.79 -1.78
CA LEU A 103 2.57 -2.11 -1.19
C LEU A 103 1.67 -3.18 -1.86
N LYS A 104 0.89 -2.81 -2.88
CA LYS A 104 -0.02 -3.74 -3.59
C LYS A 104 0.80 -4.85 -4.26
N GLY A 105 0.56 -6.09 -3.85
CA GLY A 105 1.25 -7.28 -4.35
C GLY A 105 2.47 -7.73 -3.54
N TRP A 106 2.82 -7.04 -2.43
CA TRP A 106 3.90 -7.46 -1.52
C TRP A 106 3.63 -8.85 -0.93
N LYS A 107 2.37 -9.14 -0.56
CA LYS A 107 1.99 -10.38 0.15
C LYS A 107 2.23 -11.69 -0.64
N ASN A 108 2.52 -11.61 -1.94
CA ASN A 108 2.68 -12.80 -2.77
C ASN A 108 4.15 -13.18 -2.90
N ASN A 109 4.46 -14.48 -2.77
CA ASN A 109 5.81 -14.99 -2.98
C ASN A 109 6.24 -14.77 -4.45
N PRO A 110 7.36 -14.06 -4.72
CA PRO A 110 7.84 -13.80 -6.07
C PRO A 110 8.31 -15.05 -6.83
N ASN A 111 8.65 -16.13 -6.12
CA ASN A 111 9.10 -17.40 -6.70
C ASN A 111 7.93 -18.36 -7.00
N GLU A 112 6.70 -17.98 -6.69
CA GLU A 112 5.51 -18.81 -6.90
C GLU A 112 5.07 -18.81 -8.37
N ARG A 113 4.72 -19.99 -8.90
CA ARG A 113 4.14 -20.12 -10.24
C ARG A 113 2.75 -19.50 -10.26
N LYS A 114 2.43 -18.77 -11.31
CA LYS A 114 1.10 -18.18 -11.51
C LYS A 114 0.19 -19.18 -12.23
N ASN A 115 -1.08 -19.23 -11.82
CA ASN A 115 -2.10 -20.02 -12.52
C ASN A 115 -2.45 -19.41 -13.88
N VAL A 116 -2.32 -18.09 -14.04
CA VAL A 116 -2.59 -17.36 -15.28
C VAL A 116 -1.35 -16.57 -15.69
N ALA A 117 -1.08 -16.50 -16.99
CA ALA A 117 -0.01 -15.70 -17.60
C ALA A 117 -0.30 -14.19 -17.52
N SER A 118 -0.34 -13.65 -16.30
CA SER A 118 -0.55 -12.22 -16.06
C SER A 118 0.69 -11.59 -15.42
N ASN A 119 0.96 -10.32 -15.75
CA ASN A 119 2.03 -9.59 -15.11
C ASN A 119 1.54 -8.96 -13.80
N ARG A 120 1.79 -9.65 -12.67
CA ARG A 120 1.48 -9.19 -11.28
C ARG A 120 2.03 -7.78 -10.96
N ARG A 121 3.07 -7.31 -11.69
CA ARG A 121 3.74 -6.02 -11.45
C ARG A 121 3.39 -4.94 -12.49
N ARG A 122 2.62 -5.26 -13.54
CA ARG A 122 2.14 -4.28 -14.52
C ARG A 122 0.95 -3.54 -13.89
N LYS A 123 1.07 -2.22 -13.81
CA LYS A 123 0.03 -1.29 -13.37
C LYS A 123 -0.61 -0.68 -14.61
#